data_AF-A0A2A4T7Y5-F1
#
_entry.id   AF-A0A2A4T7Y5-F1
#
_cell.length_a   1.000
_cell.length_b   1.000
_cell.length_c   1.000
_cell.angle_alpha   90.00
_cell.angle_beta   90.00
_cell.angle_gamma   90.00
#
_symmetry.space_group_name_H-M   'P 1'
#
loop_
_entity.id
_entity.type
_entity.pdbx_description
1 polymer ?
#
loop_
_entity_poly.entity_id
_entity_poly.type
_entity_poly.pdbx_seq_one_letter_code
_entity_poly.pdbx_strand_id
1 'polypeptide(L)'
;MEIGTDLEKSSFLSPVKNIAIFMFLVGVVHTLYSILLIYLFGARGLIVLAIGISLIVISRGLKKYKRWGLYSYTILAIGAIISYVHSIVIIGIVDKVEIATLVGIVLLLAYLWKISKRFS
;
A
#
# COMPACT_ATOMS: atom_id res chain seq x y z
N MET A 1 20.87 -3.59 31.82
CA MET A 1 20.64 -4.78 30.99
C MET A 1 19.23 -4.66 30.43
N GLU A 2 19.06 -3.99 29.28
CA GLU A 2 17.75 -3.75 28.64
C GLU A 2 17.34 -4.97 27.80
N ILE A 3 17.00 -6.08 28.45
CA ILE A 3 16.62 -7.31 27.74
C ILE A 3 15.19 -7.22 27.16
N GLY A 4 14.38 -6.25 27.61
CA GLY A 4 12.98 -6.09 27.20
C GLY A 4 12.74 -5.31 25.91
N THR A 5 13.67 -4.47 25.45
CA THR A 5 13.43 -3.53 24.33
C THR A 5 13.64 -4.17 22.95
N ASP A 6 14.50 -5.19 22.83
CA ASP A 6 14.79 -5.86 21.56
C ASP A 6 13.77 -6.95 21.20
N LEU A 7 13.18 -7.63 22.18
CA LEU A 7 12.11 -8.61 21.95
C LEU A 7 10.83 -7.92 21.45
N GLU A 8 10.43 -6.81 22.07
CA GLU A 8 9.33 -5.98 21.56
C GLU A 8 9.61 -5.50 20.14
N LYS A 9 10.79 -4.89 19.89
CA LYS A 9 11.18 -4.47 18.54
C LYS A 9 11.06 -5.62 17.55
N SER A 10 11.60 -6.80 17.82
CA SER A 10 11.53 -7.94 16.89
C SER A 10 10.09 -8.37 16.57
N SER A 11 9.21 -8.41 17.59
CA SER A 11 7.80 -8.81 17.42
C SER A 11 7.01 -7.81 16.56
N PHE A 12 7.27 -6.51 16.69
CA PHE A 12 6.62 -5.45 15.91
C PHE A 12 7.26 -5.21 14.53
N LEU A 13 8.54 -5.55 14.37
CA LEU A 13 9.25 -5.48 13.09
C LEU A 13 8.78 -6.58 12.12
N SER A 14 8.23 -7.68 12.64
CA SER A 14 7.69 -8.80 11.87
C SER A 14 6.47 -8.39 11.01
N PRO A 15 5.40 -7.79 11.58
CA PRO A 15 4.22 -7.40 10.81
C PRO A 15 4.50 -6.38 9.71
N VAL A 16 5.36 -5.38 9.96
CA VAL A 16 5.70 -4.36 8.96
C VAL A 16 6.50 -4.96 7.80
N LYS A 17 7.40 -5.91 8.10
CA LYS A 17 8.09 -6.68 7.06
C LYS A 17 7.10 -7.51 6.24
N ASN A 18 6.12 -8.14 6.88
CA ASN A 18 5.09 -8.91 6.17
C ASN A 18 4.22 -7.99 5.28
N ILE A 19 3.82 -6.83 5.78
CA ILE A 19 3.11 -5.80 4.98
C ILE A 19 3.97 -5.35 3.80
N ALA A 20 5.25 -5.05 4.01
CA ALA A 20 6.15 -4.65 2.95
C ALA A 20 6.32 -5.77 1.90
N ILE A 21 6.45 -7.03 2.31
CA ILE A 21 6.51 -8.19 1.41
C ILE A 21 5.20 -8.31 0.62
N PHE A 22 4.05 -8.18 1.28
CA PHE A 22 2.75 -8.22 0.63
C PHE A 22 2.60 -7.11 -0.41
N MET A 23 2.95 -5.87 -0.06
CA MET A 23 2.93 -4.74 -0.98
C MET A 23 3.88 -4.92 -2.16
N PHE A 24 5.05 -5.51 -1.92
CA PHE A 24 5.99 -5.87 -2.98
C PHE A 24 5.37 -6.89 -3.94
N LEU A 25 4.77 -7.95 -3.41
CA LEU A 25 4.14 -9.01 -4.20
C LEU A 25 2.97 -8.47 -5.03
N VAL A 26 2.09 -7.68 -4.41
CA VAL A 26 0.98 -7.00 -5.10
C VAL A 26 1.50 -6.06 -6.18
N GLY A 27 2.56 -5.29 -5.91
CA GLY A 27 3.19 -4.39 -6.88
C GLY A 27 3.79 -5.13 -8.08
N VAL A 28 4.44 -6.28 -7.85
CA VAL A 28 4.94 -7.15 -8.93
C VAL A 28 3.80 -7.69 -9.78
N VAL A 29 2.73 -8.20 -9.16
CA VAL A 29 1.54 -8.69 -9.87
C VAL A 29 0.91 -7.58 -10.72
N HIS A 30 0.75 -6.37 -10.18
CA HIS A 30 0.22 -5.23 -10.92
C HIS A 30 1.13 -4.82 -12.08
N THR A 31 2.45 -4.87 -11.88
CA THR A 31 3.43 -4.58 -12.94
C THR A 31 3.31 -5.59 -14.08
N LEU A 32 3.23 -6.89 -13.78
CA LEU A 32 3.04 -7.93 -14.79
C LEU A 32 1.70 -7.79 -15.52
N TYR A 33 0.61 -7.56 -14.78
CA TYR A 33 -0.71 -7.35 -15.35
C TYR A 33 -0.76 -6.09 -16.23
N SER A 34 -0.01 -5.04 -15.86
CA SER A 34 0.04 -3.82 -16.65
C SER A 34 0.67 -4.01 -18.03
N ILE A 35 1.59 -4.97 -18.21
CA ILE A 35 2.16 -5.29 -19.53
C ILE A 35 1.04 -5.75 -20.48
N LEU A 36 0.15 -6.61 -19.98
CA LEU A 36 -1.03 -7.05 -20.73
C LEU A 36 -2.00 -5.90 -21.00
N LEU A 37 -2.25 -5.04 -20.02
CA LEU A 37 -3.12 -3.87 -20.20
C LEU A 37 -2.54 -2.81 -21.15
N ILE A 38 -1.22 -2.63 -21.19
CA ILE A 38 -0.57 -1.72 -22.14
C ILE A 38 -0.78 -2.25 -23.56
N TYR A 39 -0.63 -3.56 -23.75
CA TYR A 39 -0.87 -4.20 -25.04
C TYR A 39 -2.33 -4.05 -25.49
N LEU A 40 -3.31 -4.22 -24.59
CA LEU A 40 -4.73 -4.18 -24.92
C LEU A 40 -5.36 -2.78 -24.94
N PHE A 41 -4.93 -1.88 -24.06
CA PHE A 41 -5.60 -0.61 -23.78
C PHE A 41 -4.66 0.61 -23.78
N GLY A 42 -3.39 0.42 -24.19
CA GLY A 42 -2.40 1.49 -24.34
C GLY A 42 -2.19 2.30 -23.06
N ALA A 43 -2.60 3.57 -23.10
CA ALA A 43 -2.35 4.55 -22.04
C ALA A 43 -2.94 4.17 -20.67
N ARG A 44 -4.06 3.43 -20.63
CA ARG A 44 -4.64 2.96 -19.34
C ARG A 44 -3.73 1.97 -18.63
N GLY A 45 -2.98 1.15 -19.38
CA GLY A 45 -2.00 0.23 -18.81
C GLY A 45 -0.81 0.95 -18.15
N LEU A 46 -0.43 2.14 -18.64
CA LEU A 46 0.65 2.94 -18.05
C LEU A 46 0.31 3.43 -16.63
N ILE A 47 -0.95 3.74 -16.36
CA ILE A 47 -1.40 4.16 -15.02
C ILE A 47 -1.26 2.98 -14.04
N VAL A 48 -1.70 1.79 -14.45
CA VAL A 48 -1.58 0.57 -13.62
C VAL A 48 -0.11 0.20 -13.40
N LEU A 49 0.74 0.38 -14.41
CA LEU A 49 2.19 0.20 -14.29
C LEU A 49 2.79 1.16 -13.25
N ALA A 50 2.43 2.45 -13.31
CA ALA A 50 2.91 3.46 -12.38
C ALA A 50 2.51 3.14 -10.93
N ILE A 51 1.28 2.64 -10.70
CA ILE A 51 0.82 2.18 -9.38
C ILE A 51 1.64 0.98 -8.92
N GLY A 52 1.86 -0.02 -9.79
CA GLY A 52 2.66 -1.21 -9.47
C GLY A 52 4.09 -0.86 -9.06
N ILE A 53 4.77 0.00 -9.83
CA ILE A 53 6.12 0.49 -9.51
C ILE A 53 6.12 1.27 -8.19
N SER A 54 5.13 2.13 -7.97
CA SER A 54 5.01 2.91 -6.74
C SER A 54 4.89 2.00 -5.51
N LEU A 55 4.08 0.94 -5.58
CA LEU A 55 3.96 -0.06 -4.50
C LEU A 55 5.29 -0.77 -4.22
N ILE A 56 6.05 -1.12 -5.26
CA ILE A 56 7.38 -1.72 -5.11
C ILE A 56 8.34 -0.75 -4.41
N VAL A 57 8.36 0.52 -4.80
CA VAL A 57 9.23 1.54 -4.19
C VAL A 57 8.84 1.78 -2.73
N ILE A 58 7.55 1.90 -2.44
CA ILE A 58 7.02 2.07 -1.10
C ILE A 58 7.35 0.88 -0.21
N SER A 59 7.24 -0.35 -0.72
CA SER A 59 7.58 -1.56 0.04
C SER A 59 9.04 -1.54 0.52
N ARG A 60 9.96 -1.06 -0.33
CA ARG A 60 11.38 -0.91 0.03
C ARG A 60 11.58 0.17 1.09
N GLY A 61 10.84 1.27 1.02
CA GLY A 61 10.83 2.32 2.03
C GLY A 61 10.33 1.81 3.39
N LEU A 62 9.22 1.07 3.39
CA LEU A 62 8.63 0.46 4.60
C LEU A 62 9.56 -0.59 5.21
N LYS A 63 10.19 -1.45 4.39
CA LYS A 63 11.16 -2.46 4.87
C LYS A 63 12.37 -1.83 5.58
N LYS A 64 12.77 -0.62 5.16
CA LYS A 64 13.86 0.15 5.75
C LYS A 64 13.39 1.16 6.81
N TYR A 65 12.12 1.13 7.20
CA TYR A 65 11.51 2.06 8.17
C TYR A 65 11.75 3.54 7.84
N LYS A 66 11.75 3.87 6.55
CA LYS A 66 11.95 5.24 6.09
C LYS A 66 10.63 6.02 6.07
N ARG A 67 10.64 7.23 6.63
CA ARG A 67 9.45 8.10 6.69
C ARG A 67 8.84 8.36 5.32
N TRP A 68 9.66 8.53 4.28
CA TRP A 68 9.17 8.74 2.93
C TRP A 68 8.30 7.57 2.42
N GLY A 69 8.61 6.32 2.79
CA GLY A 69 7.79 5.17 2.39
C GLY A 69 6.40 5.21 3.01
N LEU A 70 6.33 5.62 4.28
CA LEU A 70 5.06 5.83 4.99
C LEU A 70 4.24 6.96 4.36
N TYR A 71 4.87 8.11 4.07
CA TYR A 71 4.20 9.25 3.46
C TYR A 71 3.70 8.94 2.05
N SER A 72 4.53 8.29 1.23
CA SER A 72 4.13 7.86 -0.11
C SER A 72 2.97 6.86 -0.08
N TYR A 73 2.96 5.92 0.86
CA TYR A 73 1.81 5.04 1.06
C TYR A 73 0.55 5.81 1.45
N THR A 74 0.69 6.77 2.36
CA THR A 74 -0.43 7.59 2.83
C THR A 74 -1.08 8.38 1.70
N ILE A 75 -0.26 8.97 0.81
CA ILE A 75 -0.75 9.69 -0.38
C ILE A 75 -1.51 8.74 -1.31
N LEU A 76 -0.96 7.55 -1.61
CA LEU A 76 -1.65 6.56 -2.44
C LEU A 76 -2.96 6.11 -1.82
N ALA A 77 -2.99 5.87 -0.51
CA ALA A 77 -4.17 5.42 0.20
C ALA A 77 -5.28 6.50 0.19
N ILE A 78 -4.92 7.77 0.40
CA ILE A 78 -5.86 8.89 0.26
C ILE A 78 -6.39 8.98 -1.18
N GLY A 79 -5.52 8.86 -2.19
CA GLY A 79 -5.94 8.86 -3.59
C GLY A 79 -6.90 7.72 -3.92
N ALA A 80 -6.68 6.53 -3.36
CA ALA A 80 -7.56 5.38 -3.51
C ALA A 80 -8.94 5.62 -2.86
N ILE A 81 -8.96 6.22 -1.65
CA ILE A 81 -10.20 6.59 -0.97
C ILE A 81 -10.98 7.61 -1.79
N ILE A 82 -10.34 8.65 -2.32
CA ILE A 82 -10.99 9.67 -3.15
C ILE A 82 -11.57 9.03 -4.42
N SER A 83 -10.79 8.18 -5.09
CA SER A 83 -11.23 7.47 -6.31
C SER A 83 -12.44 6.58 -6.04
N TYR A 84 -12.47 5.92 -4.89
CA TYR A 84 -13.58 5.07 -4.48
C TYR A 84 -14.85 5.89 -4.16
N VAL A 85 -14.73 6.95 -3.37
CA VAL A 85 -15.85 7.86 -3.07
C VAL A 85 -16.42 8.45 -4.36
N HIS A 86 -15.55 8.85 -5.29
CA HIS A 86 -15.96 9.35 -6.60
C HIS A 86 -16.71 8.28 -7.43
N SER A 87 -16.24 7.02 -7.42
CA SER A 87 -16.93 5.90 -8.08
C SER A 87 -18.34 5.69 -7.53
N ILE A 88 -18.51 5.70 -6.21
CA ILE A 88 -19.83 5.57 -5.56
C ILE A 88 -20.75 6.73 -5.97
N VAL A 89 -20.27 7.97 -5.91
CA VAL A 89 -21.08 9.16 -6.16
C VAL A 89 -21.55 9.22 -7.62
N ILE A 90 -20.70 8.86 -8.58
CA ILE A 90 -21.03 8.98 -10.01
C ILE A 90 -21.74 7.75 -10.56
N ILE A 91 -21.27 6.56 -10.21
CA ILE A 91 -21.66 5.31 -10.87
C ILE A 91 -22.68 4.54 -10.01
N GLY A 92 -22.77 4.83 -8.70
CA GLY A 92 -23.70 4.16 -7.78
C GLY A 92 -23.41 2.68 -7.56
N ILE A 93 -22.31 2.16 -8.13
CA ILE A 93 -21.90 0.77 -7.99
C ILE A 93 -21.12 0.65 -6.69
N VAL A 94 -21.64 -0.19 -5.80
CA VAL A 94 -20.98 -0.54 -4.54
C VAL A 94 -20.68 -2.03 -4.60
N ASP A 95 -19.47 -2.38 -5.02
CA ASP A 95 -19.00 -3.75 -4.94
C ASP A 95 -18.52 -4.05 -3.51
N LYS A 96 -18.93 -5.20 -2.97
CA LYS A 96 -18.49 -5.69 -1.66
C LYS A 96 -16.98 -5.85 -1.61
N VAL A 97 -16.34 -6.20 -2.74
CA VAL A 97 -14.89 -6.33 -2.86
C VAL A 97 -14.20 -4.98 -2.69
N GLU A 98 -14.75 -3.92 -3.27
CA GLU A 98 -14.19 -2.57 -3.14
C GLU A 98 -14.37 -2.01 -1.72
N ILE A 99 -15.51 -2.26 -1.06
CA ILE A 99 -15.69 -1.92 0.37
C ILE A 99 -14.62 -2.60 1.22
N ALA A 100 -14.45 -3.93 1.07
CA ALA A 100 -13.48 -4.68 1.85
C ALA A 100 -12.04 -4.16 1.63
N THR A 101 -11.73 -3.79 0.39
CA THR A 101 -10.45 -3.18 0.02
C THR A 101 -10.26 -1.83 0.71
N LEU A 102 -11.28 -0.96 0.70
CA LEU A 102 -11.24 0.34 1.36
C LEU A 102 -11.04 0.20 2.88
N VAL A 103 -11.81 -0.69 3.52
CA VAL A 103 -11.68 -0.97 4.96
C VAL A 103 -10.27 -1.48 5.26
N GLY A 104 -9.74 -2.39 4.45
CA GLY A 104 -8.36 -2.88 4.58
C GLY A 104 -7.32 -1.76 4.48
N ILE A 105 -7.47 -0.83 3.51
CA ILE A 105 -6.60 0.34 3.36
C ILE A 105 -6.65 1.23 4.60
N VAL A 106 -7.84 1.53 5.12
CA VAL A 106 -8.02 2.38 6.31
C VAL A 106 -7.39 1.73 7.55
N LEU A 107 -7.60 0.43 7.76
CA LEU A 107 -6.99 -0.31 8.87
C LEU A 107 -5.46 -0.33 8.77
N LEU A 108 -4.93 -0.54 7.55
CA LEU A 108 -3.50 -0.55 7.30
C LEU A 108 -2.88 0.84 7.55
N LEU A 109 -3.54 1.90 7.11
CA LEU A 109 -3.18 3.29 7.41
C LEU A 109 -3.14 3.55 8.92
N ALA A 110 -4.18 3.16 9.65
CA ALA A 110 -4.24 3.34 11.10
C ALA A 110 -3.11 2.60 11.82
N TYR A 111 -2.82 1.37 11.40
CA TYR A 111 -1.70 0.58 11.91
C TYR A 111 -0.36 1.26 11.64
N LEU A 112 -0.09 1.64 10.39
CA LEU A 112 1.15 2.29 9.97
C LEU A 112 1.33 3.68 10.63
N TRP A 113 0.23 4.41 10.86
CA TRP A 113 0.24 5.66 11.61
C TRP A 113 0.64 5.46 13.06
N LYS A 114 0.12 4.43 13.74
CA LYS A 114 0.47 4.12 15.13
C LYS A 114 1.96 3.87 15.31
N ILE A 115 2.60 3.22 14.34
CA ILE A 115 4.03 2.92 14.36
C ILE A 115 4.92 4.00 13.71
N SER A 116 4.32 5.06 13.14
CA SER A 116 5.03 6.13 12.41
C SER A 116 6.17 6.77 13.19
N LYS A 117 6.03 6.90 14.52
CA LYS A 117 7.05 7.48 15.41
C LYS A 117 8.38 6.74 15.39
N ARG A 118 8.41 5.47 14.96
CA ARG A 118 9.63 4.65 14.86
C ARG A 118 10.32 4.74 13.49
N PHE A 119 9.74 5.47 12.53
CA PHE A 119 10.35 5.69 11.22
C PHE A 119 11.37 6.83 11.29
N SER A 120 12.51 6.65 10.63
CA SER A 120 13.63 7.60 10.59
C SER A 120 13.82 8.12 9.16
#